data_AF-R7VIA1-F1
#
_entry.id   AF-R7VIA1-F1
#
_cell.length_a   1.000
_cell.length_b   1.000
_cell.length_c   1.000
_cell.angle_alpha   90.00
_cell.angle_beta   90.00
_cell.angle_gamma   90.00
#
_symmetry.space_group_name_H-M   'P 1'
#
loop_
_entity.id
_entity.type
_entity.pdbx_description
1 polymer ?
#
loop_
_entity_poly.entity_id
_entity_poly.type
_entity_poly.pdbx_seq_one_letter_code
_entity_poly.pdbx_strand_id
1 'polypeptide(L)'
;MSELQAALEIQVELSKFYNVDLFQRGYYQVRTALRTAPRAPVKVEVSLPRNSECSLVFPASIMNGVAISKTFQILYRNEDVTVNDVIVFKVYMLVDSQRIEASIEEADFNIELELWFSDEEFGPEGQNKLQCISQRTLRLHMSASKGLHHHIPVLFDYFHLSVMCVTVHATLLALIQPYIKSASSSSSSSSSFLFICIFSLNRQQPKNAWASKTESTSTMESVLFGTPGSVHGAPAHSNPRVQQAVNMHRKLCHILLCSYESLQTSFEALLRKLPPYHKPLLDHVDCHKKLDDLCRRVQKLTAHEDELFPTIQSDFAQLCAQNVMLWTQYVQVVTLCQRVTYILAQEHHSQRVKRFAEGFFTYENPVQEALACFEHSVHGHADLTTVVRNSNYFQLLPPLTLECLQMDGDVSVLPIVYEDIYGETGSKKSRRGIYCVVVLVLFTSLFMV
;
A
#
# COMPACT_ATOMS: atom_id res chain seq x y z
N MET A 1 8.32 14.03 22.36
CA MET A 1 8.93 13.01 21.49
C MET A 1 9.45 13.71 20.25
N SER A 2 10.55 13.26 19.67
CA SER A 2 11.12 13.86 18.46
C SER A 2 10.43 13.30 17.22
N GLU A 3 9.76 14.17 16.47
CA GLU A 3 8.97 13.81 15.30
C GLU A 3 9.69 14.19 14.02
N LEU A 4 9.47 13.38 12.98
CA LEU A 4 9.83 13.65 11.59
C LEU A 4 8.57 13.64 10.74
N GLN A 5 8.66 14.16 9.53
CA GLN A 5 7.59 14.06 8.55
C GLN A 5 8.02 13.08 7.45
N ALA A 6 7.31 11.97 7.33
CA ALA A 6 7.46 11.03 6.24
C ALA A 6 6.65 11.51 5.03
N ALA A 7 7.25 11.48 3.84
CA ALA A 7 6.58 11.74 2.58
C ALA A 7 6.48 10.44 1.78
N LEU A 8 5.25 9.98 1.54
CA LEU A 8 4.96 8.83 0.71
C LEU A 8 4.19 9.27 -0.53
N GLU A 9 4.36 8.54 -1.62
CA GLU A 9 3.52 8.68 -2.80
C GLU A 9 2.81 7.36 -3.07
N ILE A 10 1.50 7.41 -3.23
CA ILE A 10 0.63 6.26 -3.54
C ILE A 10 -0.06 6.58 -4.87
N GLN A 11 0.36 5.88 -5.92
CA GLN A 11 -0.28 5.90 -7.24
C GLN A 11 -1.32 4.78 -7.32
N VAL A 12 -2.54 5.12 -7.70
CA VAL A 12 -3.67 4.22 -7.90
C VAL A 12 -4.11 4.31 -9.35
N GLU A 13 -4.19 3.16 -10.02
CA GLU A 13 -4.56 3.06 -11.43
C GLU A 13 -5.89 2.34 -11.55
N LEU A 14 -6.89 3.05 -12.07
CA LEU A 14 -8.19 2.50 -12.47
C LEU A 14 -8.10 2.14 -13.95
N SER A 15 -7.74 0.89 -14.24
CA SER A 15 -7.39 0.46 -15.59
C SER A 15 -8.63 0.13 -16.43
N LYS A 16 -9.37 -0.89 -16.03
CA LYS A 16 -10.47 -1.45 -16.80
C LYS A 16 -11.65 -1.79 -15.89
N PHE A 17 -12.84 -1.44 -16.34
CA PHE A 17 -14.09 -1.79 -15.68
C PHE A 17 -14.78 -2.90 -16.48
N TYR A 18 -15.15 -3.98 -15.81
CA TYR A 18 -15.89 -5.10 -16.42
C TYR A 18 -17.30 -5.12 -15.83
N ASN A 19 -18.29 -4.90 -16.68
CA ASN A 19 -19.68 -5.14 -16.32
C ASN A 19 -20.01 -6.61 -16.60
N VAL A 20 -20.28 -7.39 -15.56
CA VAL A 20 -20.76 -8.77 -15.70
C VAL A 20 -22.27 -8.74 -15.88
N ASP A 21 -23.00 -8.21 -14.89
CA ASP A 21 -24.46 -8.09 -14.93
C ASP A 21 -24.99 -6.96 -14.03
N LEU A 22 -24.63 -5.71 -14.34
CA LEU A 22 -25.29 -4.54 -13.75
C LEU A 22 -26.75 -4.49 -14.22
N PHE A 23 -27.67 -4.40 -13.26
CA PHE A 23 -29.11 -4.37 -13.53
C PHE A 23 -29.57 -3.15 -14.33
N GLN A 24 -28.87 -2.02 -14.19
CA GLN A 24 -29.30 -0.74 -14.74
C GLN A 24 -28.31 -0.25 -15.81
N ARG A 25 -28.85 0.14 -16.97
CA ARG A 25 -28.09 0.83 -18.00
C ARG A 25 -28.04 2.31 -17.64
N GLY A 26 -26.90 2.96 -17.90
CA GLY A 26 -26.75 4.37 -17.57
C GLY A 26 -25.29 4.75 -17.42
N TYR A 27 -25.05 5.82 -16.68
CA TYR A 27 -23.74 6.41 -16.50
C TYR A 27 -23.17 6.02 -15.16
N TYR A 28 -21.91 5.63 -15.18
CA TYR A 28 -21.16 5.16 -14.02
C TYR A 28 -19.89 5.98 -13.82
N GLN A 29 -19.51 6.11 -12.55
CA GLN A 29 -18.23 6.65 -12.12
C GLN A 29 -17.68 5.77 -11.00
N VAL A 30 -16.35 5.70 -10.92
CA VAL A 30 -15.69 5.19 -9.73
C VAL A 30 -15.04 6.35 -8.98
N ARG A 31 -15.42 6.51 -7.72
CA ARG A 31 -14.84 7.53 -6.84
C ARG A 31 -13.89 6.87 -5.85
N THR A 32 -12.74 7.50 -5.66
CA THR A 32 -11.64 6.95 -4.87
C THR A 32 -11.12 7.98 -3.88
N ALA A 33 -11.04 7.59 -2.61
CA ALA A 33 -10.46 8.42 -1.55
C ALA A 33 -9.45 7.63 -0.72
N LEU A 34 -8.36 8.28 -0.30
CA LEU A 34 -7.43 7.71 0.66
C LEU A 34 -7.82 8.16 2.09
N ARG A 35 -8.07 7.18 2.94
CA ARG A 35 -8.34 7.36 4.37
C ARG A 35 -7.19 6.81 5.21
N THR A 36 -7.04 7.37 6.39
CA THR A 36 -6.07 6.96 7.41
C THR A 36 -6.76 6.89 8.76
N ALA A 37 -6.10 6.36 9.79
CA ALA A 37 -6.64 6.38 11.15
C ALA A 37 -7.08 7.81 11.56
N PRO A 38 -8.27 8.01 12.17
CA PRO A 38 -8.85 9.34 12.41
C PRO A 38 -8.00 10.30 13.27
N ARG A 39 -7.05 9.77 14.05
CA ARG A 39 -6.17 10.55 14.94
C ARG A 39 -4.75 10.71 14.38
N ALA A 40 -4.47 10.14 13.22
CA ALA A 40 -3.14 10.21 12.64
C ALA A 40 -2.88 11.65 12.12
N PRO A 41 -1.73 12.26 12.45
CA PRO A 41 -1.33 13.58 11.94
C PRO A 41 -0.86 13.47 10.48
N VAL A 42 -1.82 13.27 9.57
CA VAL A 42 -1.59 13.01 8.14
C VAL A 42 -2.24 14.11 7.30
N LYS A 43 -1.49 14.64 6.34
CA LYS A 43 -1.98 15.47 5.25
C LYS A 43 -1.91 14.68 3.94
N VAL A 44 -3.02 14.59 3.23
CA VAL A 44 -3.10 13.93 1.91
C VAL A 44 -3.37 14.98 0.85
N GLU A 45 -2.57 14.98 -0.22
CA GLU A 45 -2.79 15.77 -1.44
C GLU A 45 -3.11 14.82 -2.59
N VAL A 46 -4.15 15.14 -3.37
CA VAL A 46 -4.58 14.32 -4.50
C VAL A 46 -4.30 15.06 -5.80
N SER A 47 -3.81 14.34 -6.79
CA SER A 47 -3.57 14.88 -8.14
C SER A 47 -3.88 13.83 -9.21
N LEU A 48 -4.29 14.31 -10.38
CA LEU A 48 -4.48 13.51 -11.58
C LEU A 48 -3.36 13.90 -12.57
N PRO A 49 -2.38 13.03 -12.83
CA PRO A 49 -1.42 13.24 -13.92
C PRO A 49 -2.19 13.45 -15.23
N ARG A 50 -1.67 14.30 -16.13
CA ARG A 50 -2.37 14.63 -17.39
C ARG A 50 -2.69 13.35 -18.15
N ASN A 51 -3.98 13.08 -18.31
CA ASN A 51 -4.46 11.94 -19.09
C ASN A 51 -4.57 12.34 -20.56
N SER A 52 -3.99 11.51 -21.43
CA SER A 52 -4.16 11.61 -22.89
C SER A 52 -5.63 11.37 -23.27
N GLU A 53 -6.11 12.13 -24.28
CA GLU A 53 -7.43 12.10 -24.93
C GLU A 53 -8.62 11.44 -24.18
N CYS A 54 -9.60 12.25 -23.80
CA CYS A 54 -10.84 11.76 -23.20
C CYS A 54 -11.80 11.25 -24.29
N SER A 55 -11.84 9.93 -24.49
CA SER A 55 -12.83 9.26 -25.36
C SER A 55 -14.17 8.98 -24.67
N LEU A 56 -14.24 9.20 -23.35
CA LEU A 56 -15.41 8.97 -22.50
C LEU A 56 -16.20 10.26 -22.26
N VAL A 57 -17.36 10.13 -21.62
CA VAL A 57 -18.39 11.18 -21.54
C VAL A 57 -17.87 12.43 -20.82
N PHE A 58 -17.21 12.23 -19.68
CA PHE A 58 -16.58 13.32 -18.91
C PHE A 58 -15.19 12.89 -18.42
N PRO A 59 -14.23 13.83 -18.34
CA PRO A 59 -12.89 13.54 -17.87
C PRO A 59 -12.86 13.25 -16.36
N ALA A 60 -11.80 12.56 -15.92
CA ALA A 60 -11.50 12.41 -14.51
C ALA A 60 -11.30 13.78 -13.83
N SER A 61 -11.73 13.90 -12.57
CA SER A 61 -11.67 15.16 -11.81
C SER A 61 -11.42 14.90 -10.32
N ILE A 62 -11.12 15.96 -9.57
CA ILE A 62 -10.96 15.89 -8.11
C ILE A 62 -12.00 16.81 -7.47
N MET A 63 -12.72 16.29 -6.48
CA MET A 63 -13.68 17.05 -5.69
C MET A 63 -13.47 16.74 -4.20
N ASN A 64 -13.18 17.76 -3.40
CA ASN A 64 -13.01 17.65 -1.95
C ASN A 64 -12.01 16.56 -1.50
N GLY A 65 -10.91 16.38 -2.24
CA GLY A 65 -9.91 15.34 -1.94
C GLY A 65 -10.31 13.92 -2.36
N VAL A 66 -11.44 13.77 -3.05
CA VAL A 66 -11.87 12.51 -3.70
C VAL A 66 -11.55 12.59 -5.18
N ALA A 67 -10.88 11.57 -5.71
CA ALA A 67 -10.67 11.41 -7.14
C ALA A 67 -11.90 10.77 -7.77
N ILE A 68 -12.39 11.35 -8.85
CA ILE A 68 -13.53 10.88 -9.62
C ILE A 68 -12.98 10.41 -10.97
N SER A 69 -13.23 9.15 -11.34
CA SER A 69 -12.87 8.63 -12.66
C SER A 69 -13.57 9.39 -13.78
N LYS A 70 -13.16 9.14 -15.01
CA LYS A 70 -13.97 9.45 -16.19
C LYS A 70 -15.37 8.85 -16.02
N THR A 71 -16.38 9.59 -16.46
CA THR A 71 -17.75 9.05 -16.55
C THR A 71 -17.84 8.17 -17.79
N PHE A 72 -18.26 6.93 -17.60
CA PHE A 72 -18.48 5.99 -18.69
C PHE A 72 -19.94 5.52 -18.71
N GLN A 73 -20.41 5.11 -19.88
CA GLN A 73 -21.75 4.59 -20.06
C GLN A 73 -21.71 3.06 -20.16
N ILE A 74 -22.66 2.42 -19.49
CA ILE A 74 -22.88 0.97 -19.54
C ILE A 74 -24.20 0.72 -20.26
N LEU A 75 -24.17 -0.05 -21.34
CA LEU A 75 -25.29 -0.35 -22.23
C LEU A 75 -25.62 -1.85 -22.28
N TYR A 76 -24.61 -2.71 -22.19
CA TYR A 76 -24.76 -4.15 -22.38
C TYR A 76 -24.19 -4.94 -21.22
N ARG A 77 -24.76 -6.12 -20.98
CA ARG A 77 -24.15 -7.14 -20.10
C ARG A 77 -22.87 -7.66 -20.73
N ASN A 78 -21.93 -8.11 -19.89
CA ASN A 78 -20.64 -8.63 -20.33
C ASN A 78 -19.87 -7.66 -21.25
N GLU A 79 -19.88 -6.38 -20.89
CA GLU A 79 -19.10 -5.36 -21.59
C GLU A 79 -17.95 -4.86 -20.72
N ASP A 80 -16.91 -4.38 -21.38
CA ASP A 80 -15.75 -3.83 -20.72
C ASP A 80 -15.43 -2.42 -21.20
N VAL A 81 -15.04 -1.57 -20.26
CA VAL A 81 -14.71 -0.18 -20.49
C VAL A 81 -13.27 0.07 -20.06
N THR A 82 -12.48 0.62 -20.97
CA THR A 82 -11.12 1.08 -20.65
C THR A 82 -11.21 2.45 -19.98
N VAL A 83 -10.87 2.51 -18.69
CA VAL A 83 -10.94 3.74 -17.88
C VAL A 83 -9.60 4.47 -17.92
N ASN A 84 -8.51 3.75 -17.66
CA ASN A 84 -7.14 4.24 -17.67
C ASN A 84 -6.96 5.58 -16.95
N ASP A 85 -7.48 5.69 -15.73
CA ASP A 85 -7.27 6.84 -14.87
C ASP A 85 -6.17 6.57 -13.85
N VAL A 86 -5.25 7.51 -13.73
CA VAL A 86 -4.14 7.45 -12.77
C VAL A 86 -4.39 8.53 -11.72
N ILE A 87 -4.35 8.13 -10.46
CA ILE A 87 -4.60 8.98 -9.31
C ILE A 87 -3.37 8.92 -8.42
N VAL A 88 -2.83 10.07 -8.05
CA VAL A 88 -1.64 10.16 -7.20
C VAL A 88 -2.02 10.83 -5.89
N PHE A 89 -1.90 10.07 -4.80
CA PHE A 89 -2.02 10.55 -3.43
C PHE A 89 -0.61 10.78 -2.87
N LYS A 90 -0.29 12.05 -2.56
CA LYS A 90 0.92 12.41 -1.80
C LYS A 90 0.56 12.50 -0.34
N VAL A 91 1.19 11.66 0.46
CA VAL A 91 0.92 11.53 1.90
C VAL A 91 2.07 12.15 2.67
N TYR A 92 1.74 13.05 3.58
CA TYR A 92 2.68 13.63 4.52
C TYR A 92 2.24 13.32 5.93
N MET A 93 3.00 12.49 6.64
CA MET A 93 2.64 11.97 7.96
C MET A 93 3.69 12.33 8.99
N LEU A 94 3.29 12.84 10.15
CA LEU A 94 4.23 12.92 11.28
C LEU A 94 4.45 11.53 11.87
N VAL A 95 5.72 11.17 12.04
CA VAL A 95 6.18 9.88 12.54
C VAL A 95 7.15 10.08 13.70
N ASP A 96 7.14 9.17 14.66
CA ASP A 96 8.15 9.13 15.72
C ASP A 96 9.50 8.77 15.09
N SER A 97 10.50 9.64 15.24
CA SER A 97 11.86 9.41 14.76
C SER A 97 12.49 8.10 15.26
N GLN A 98 12.02 7.57 16.39
CA GLN A 98 12.46 6.27 16.91
C GLN A 98 11.68 5.08 16.37
N ARG A 99 10.46 5.28 15.87
CA ARG A 99 9.55 4.20 15.45
C ARG A 99 9.00 4.40 14.03
N ILE A 100 9.79 4.96 13.12
CA ILE A 100 9.36 5.36 11.77
C ILE A 100 8.65 4.23 11.02
N GLU A 101 9.25 3.03 10.96
CA GLU A 101 8.65 1.89 10.25
C GLU A 101 7.30 1.49 10.85
N ALA A 102 7.25 1.32 12.18
CA ALA A 102 6.00 1.00 12.88
C ALA A 102 4.94 2.12 12.73
N SER A 103 5.33 3.40 12.77
CA SER A 103 4.40 4.52 12.57
C SER A 103 3.76 4.51 11.17
N ILE A 104 4.50 4.07 10.15
CA ILE A 104 3.97 3.96 8.78
C ILE A 104 3.08 2.71 8.65
N GLU A 105 3.47 1.59 9.26
CA GLU A 105 2.69 0.34 9.24
C GLU A 105 1.37 0.46 10.02
N GLU A 106 1.37 1.18 11.15
CA GLU A 106 0.19 1.44 12.00
C GLU A 106 -0.71 2.58 11.48
N ALA A 107 -0.39 3.19 10.33
CA ALA A 107 -1.11 4.36 9.80
C ALA A 107 -2.53 4.03 9.26
N ASP A 108 -2.81 2.74 9.02
CA ASP A 108 -4.07 2.22 8.47
C ASP A 108 -4.52 2.94 7.20
N PHE A 109 -3.67 2.91 6.17
CA PHE A 109 -4.01 3.42 4.84
C PHE A 109 -5.12 2.58 4.21
N ASN A 110 -6.25 3.21 3.90
CA ASN A 110 -7.40 2.57 3.27
C ASN A 110 -7.80 3.35 2.02
N ILE A 111 -7.89 2.68 0.88
CA ILE A 111 -8.53 3.24 -0.32
C ILE A 111 -10.01 2.87 -0.29
N GLU A 112 -10.87 3.87 -0.18
CA GLU A 112 -12.30 3.73 -0.40
C GLU A 112 -12.57 3.79 -1.90
N LEU A 113 -13.19 2.74 -2.44
CA LEU A 113 -13.58 2.62 -3.84
C LEU A 113 -15.11 2.56 -3.91
N GLU A 114 -15.74 3.59 -4.49
CA GLU A 114 -17.18 3.72 -4.58
C GLU A 114 -17.65 3.65 -6.02
N LEU A 115 -18.67 2.84 -6.30
CA LEU A 115 -19.38 2.81 -7.56
C LEU A 115 -20.57 3.77 -7.50
N TRP A 116 -20.59 4.73 -8.40
CA TRP A 116 -21.64 5.75 -8.51
C TRP A 116 -22.40 5.57 -9.81
N PHE A 117 -23.72 5.76 -9.77
CA PHE A 117 -24.63 5.50 -10.88
C PHE A 117 -25.68 6.60 -11.08
N SER A 118 -26.06 6.84 -12.34
CA SER A 118 -27.22 7.65 -12.76
C SER A 118 -27.85 7.05 -14.02
N ASP A 119 -29.19 6.95 -14.07
CA ASP A 119 -29.98 6.53 -15.24
C ASP A 119 -30.41 7.71 -16.14
N GLU A 120 -30.37 8.94 -15.62
CA GLU A 120 -30.71 10.15 -16.39
C GLU A 120 -29.66 10.53 -17.45
N GLU A 121 -30.10 11.21 -18.53
CA GLU A 121 -29.20 11.81 -19.52
C GLU A 121 -28.19 12.76 -18.84
N PHE A 122 -26.91 12.39 -18.93
CA PHE A 122 -25.86 12.99 -18.13
C PHE A 122 -25.25 14.20 -18.85
N GLY A 123 -25.63 15.41 -18.42
CA GLY A 123 -25.03 16.68 -18.82
C GLY A 123 -23.95 17.19 -17.83
N PRO A 124 -23.35 18.37 -18.08
CA PRO A 124 -22.31 18.94 -17.20
C PRO A 124 -22.77 19.22 -15.76
N GLU A 125 -24.07 19.42 -15.53
CA GLU A 125 -24.65 19.53 -14.18
C GLU A 125 -25.00 18.17 -13.52
N GLY A 126 -24.73 17.05 -14.22
CA GLY A 126 -25.11 15.71 -13.79
C GLY A 126 -24.36 15.17 -12.57
N GLN A 127 -23.25 15.79 -12.14
CA GLN A 127 -22.42 15.27 -11.04
C GLN A 127 -23.19 15.07 -9.72
N ASN A 128 -24.22 15.88 -9.47
CA ASN A 128 -25.08 15.80 -8.29
C ASN A 128 -26.17 14.74 -8.39
N LYS A 129 -26.42 14.20 -9.58
CA LYS A 129 -27.47 13.18 -9.83
C LYS A 129 -26.99 11.76 -9.57
N LEU A 130 -25.67 11.53 -9.62
CA LEU A 130 -25.15 10.21 -9.31
C LEU A 130 -25.38 9.86 -7.85
N GLN A 131 -25.66 8.59 -7.59
CA GLN A 131 -25.76 8.03 -6.26
C GLN A 131 -24.72 6.92 -6.07
N CYS A 132 -24.15 6.85 -4.87
CA CYS A 132 -23.27 5.74 -4.49
C CYS A 132 -24.13 4.48 -4.31
N ILE A 133 -23.90 3.48 -5.14
CA ILE A 133 -24.66 2.22 -5.17
C ILE A 133 -23.88 1.05 -4.56
N SER A 134 -22.55 1.12 -4.53
CA SER A 134 -21.70 0.11 -3.92
C SER A 134 -20.37 0.70 -3.46
N GLN A 135 -19.77 0.10 -2.44
CA GLN A 135 -18.50 0.53 -1.88
C GLN A 135 -17.63 -0.67 -1.46
N ARG A 136 -16.33 -0.52 -1.68
CA ARG A 136 -15.29 -1.42 -1.22
C ARG A 136 -14.18 -0.65 -0.52
N THR A 137 -13.55 -1.29 0.45
CA THR A 137 -12.42 -0.73 1.20
C THR A 137 -11.21 -1.62 0.95
N LEU A 138 -10.16 -1.04 0.39
CA LEU A 138 -8.89 -1.71 0.17
C LEU A 138 -7.91 -1.25 1.26
N ARG A 139 -7.49 -2.14 2.14
CA ARG A 139 -6.48 -1.87 3.16
C ARG A 139 -5.08 -2.09 2.58
N LEU A 140 -4.23 -1.07 2.70
CA LEU A 140 -2.87 -1.08 2.19
C LEU A 140 -1.92 -1.43 3.34
N HIS A 141 -1.31 -2.61 3.28
CA HIS A 141 -0.28 -3.02 4.24
C HIS A 141 1.08 -2.46 3.79
N MET A 142 1.26 -1.16 4.02
CA MET A 142 2.42 -0.39 3.56
C MET A 142 3.64 -0.59 4.46
N SER A 143 4.78 -0.95 3.87
CA SER A 143 6.07 -1.01 4.56
C SER A 143 6.97 0.15 4.12
N ALA A 144 7.58 0.85 5.08
CA ALA A 144 8.48 1.96 4.82
C ALA A 144 9.72 1.57 3.99
N SER A 145 10.20 0.33 4.16
CA SER A 145 11.39 -0.18 3.48
C SER A 145 11.05 -0.91 2.18
N LYS A 146 9.90 -1.59 2.08
CA LYS A 146 9.57 -2.38 0.88
C LYS A 146 8.74 -1.63 -0.15
N GLY A 147 7.96 -0.63 0.27
CA GLY A 147 6.88 -0.08 -0.53
C GLY A 147 5.72 -1.07 -0.70
N LEU A 148 4.85 -0.79 -1.66
CA LEU A 148 3.71 -1.64 -2.03
C LEU A 148 3.48 -1.57 -3.54
N HIS A 149 3.51 -2.69 -4.24
CA HIS A 149 3.22 -2.75 -5.68
C HIS A 149 2.32 -3.95 -5.93
N HIS A 150 1.03 -3.71 -6.19
CA HIS A 150 0.05 -4.77 -6.22
C HIS A 150 -1.11 -4.48 -7.18
N HIS A 151 -1.72 -5.54 -7.71
CA HIS A 151 -2.90 -5.45 -8.57
C HIS A 151 -4.04 -6.29 -7.99
N ILE A 152 -5.24 -5.73 -7.93
CA ILE A 152 -6.45 -6.39 -7.46
C ILE A 152 -7.64 -6.10 -8.39
N PRO A 153 -8.35 -7.12 -8.90
CA PRO A 153 -9.66 -6.95 -9.51
C PRO A 153 -10.71 -6.83 -8.41
N VAL A 154 -11.27 -5.64 -8.20
CA VAL A 154 -12.22 -5.36 -7.11
C VAL A 154 -13.65 -5.62 -7.57
N LEU A 155 -14.30 -6.64 -6.99
CA LEU A 155 -15.72 -6.95 -7.21
C LEU A 155 -16.61 -6.12 -6.26
N PHE A 156 -17.55 -5.37 -6.82
CA PHE A 156 -18.36 -4.43 -6.05
C PHE A 156 -19.36 -5.06 -5.10
N ASP A 157 -20.29 -5.91 -5.53
CA ASP A 157 -21.09 -6.79 -4.67
C ASP A 157 -21.99 -7.71 -5.52
N TYR A 158 -22.81 -8.52 -4.87
CA TYR A 158 -23.75 -9.43 -5.51
C TYR A 158 -24.88 -8.72 -6.28
N PHE A 159 -25.27 -7.51 -5.88
CA PHE A 159 -26.28 -6.71 -6.58
C PHE A 159 -25.67 -5.86 -7.72
N HIS A 160 -24.35 -5.65 -7.69
CA HIS A 160 -23.60 -4.87 -8.66
C HIS A 160 -22.45 -5.70 -9.21
N LEU A 161 -22.78 -6.81 -9.89
CA LEU A 161 -21.82 -7.76 -10.48
C LEU A 161 -20.98 -7.07 -11.55
N SER A 162 -19.93 -6.40 -11.08
CA SER A 162 -19.02 -5.58 -11.86
C SER A 162 -17.66 -5.51 -11.14
N VAL A 163 -16.61 -5.39 -11.94
CA VAL A 163 -15.23 -5.46 -11.45
C VAL A 163 -14.46 -4.24 -11.91
N MET A 164 -13.79 -3.56 -10.99
CA MET A 164 -12.79 -2.54 -11.30
C MET A 164 -11.38 -3.11 -11.10
N CYS A 165 -10.57 -3.11 -12.16
CA CYS A 165 -9.16 -3.49 -12.09
C CYS A 165 -8.32 -2.34 -11.53
N VAL A 166 -7.85 -2.52 -10.28
CA VAL A 166 -7.07 -1.52 -9.54
C VAL A 166 -5.62 -1.98 -9.42
N THR A 167 -4.67 -1.14 -9.81
CA THR A 167 -3.24 -1.33 -9.48
C THR A 167 -2.81 -0.24 -8.52
N VAL A 168 -2.06 -0.60 -7.47
CA VAL A 168 -1.51 0.34 -6.49
C VAL A 168 0.01 0.23 -6.48
N HIS A 169 0.69 1.36 -6.63
CA HIS A 169 2.11 1.50 -6.42
C HIS A 169 2.36 2.55 -5.34
N ALA A 170 3.09 2.21 -4.27
CA ALA A 170 3.42 3.12 -3.19
C ALA A 170 4.87 2.96 -2.73
N THR A 171 5.50 4.06 -2.33
CA THR A 171 6.86 4.05 -1.76
C THR A 171 7.09 5.19 -0.76
N LEU A 172 8.04 5.01 0.15
CA LEU A 172 8.57 6.08 1.00
C LEU A 172 9.61 6.88 0.19
N LEU A 173 9.36 8.17 -0.01
CA LEU A 173 10.24 9.04 -0.81
C LEU A 173 11.21 9.84 0.04
N ALA A 174 10.77 10.33 1.20
CA ALA A 174 11.58 11.24 2.00
C ALA A 174 11.23 11.19 3.48
N LEU A 175 12.24 11.52 4.30
CA LEU A 175 12.10 11.84 5.71
C LEU A 175 12.60 13.27 5.90
N ILE A 176 11.69 14.20 6.20
CA ILE A 176 11.96 15.64 6.26
C ILE A 176 11.64 16.21 7.64
N GLN A 177 12.13 17.42 7.89
CA GLN A 177 11.74 18.16 9.08
C GLN A 177 10.22 18.47 9.04
N PRO A 178 9.50 18.31 10.17
CA PRO A 178 8.10 18.67 10.26
C PRO A 178 7.84 20.13 9.88
N TYR A 179 7.02 20.35 8.86
CA TYR A 179 6.48 21.67 8.51
C TYR A 179 4.95 21.74 8.63
N ILE A 180 4.28 20.61 8.89
CA ILE A 180 2.82 20.57 9.07
C ILE A 180 2.47 21.31 10.36
N LYS A 181 1.98 22.54 10.24
CA LYS A 181 1.16 23.17 11.27
C LYS A 181 -0.20 22.46 11.23
N SER A 182 -0.66 21.97 12.37
CA SER A 182 -2.01 21.41 12.53
C SER A 182 -3.06 22.42 12.04
N ALA A 183 -3.86 21.99 11.06
CA ALA A 183 -5.08 22.57 10.49
C ALA A 183 -5.25 24.11 10.37
N SER A 184 -5.24 24.64 9.14
CA SER A 184 -6.39 25.37 8.56
C SER A 184 -6.21 25.70 7.06
N SER A 185 -7.30 25.49 6.31
CA SER A 185 -7.72 26.06 5.01
C SER A 185 -6.73 26.28 3.85
N SER A 186 -6.99 25.54 2.77
CA SER A 186 -7.04 25.93 1.35
C SER A 186 -6.12 27.06 0.83
N SER A 187 -5.12 26.69 0.03
CA SER A 187 -5.05 27.05 -1.41
C SER A 187 -3.80 26.44 -2.07
N SER A 188 -4.08 25.79 -3.21
CA SER A 188 -3.34 25.64 -4.46
C SER A 188 -1.80 25.65 -4.53
N SER A 189 -1.33 24.63 -5.26
CA SER A 189 -0.01 24.47 -5.89
C SER A 189 1.13 24.12 -4.92
N SER A 190 1.81 22.99 -5.04
CA SER A 190 2.67 22.75 -6.20
C SER A 190 3.20 21.32 -6.16
N SER A 191 3.27 20.65 -7.31
CA SER A 191 4.10 19.44 -7.50
C SER A 191 5.59 19.70 -7.15
N SER A 192 5.98 20.98 -7.07
CA SER A 192 7.28 21.47 -6.63
C SER A 192 7.52 21.47 -5.12
N PHE A 193 6.52 21.22 -4.24
CA PHE A 193 6.70 21.41 -2.79
C PHE A 193 7.69 20.41 -2.17
N LEU A 194 7.63 19.14 -2.56
CA LEU A 194 8.57 18.12 -2.08
C LEU A 194 10.00 18.38 -2.58
N PHE A 195 10.15 18.79 -3.84
CA PHE A 195 11.42 19.28 -4.37
C PHE A 195 11.91 20.51 -3.59
N ILE A 196 11.05 21.51 -3.39
CA ILE A 196 11.38 22.71 -2.61
C ILE A 196 11.80 22.32 -1.19
N CYS A 197 11.12 21.41 -0.50
CA CYS A 197 11.51 20.95 0.83
C CYS A 197 12.85 20.22 0.83
N ILE A 198 13.08 19.27 -0.09
CA ILE A 198 14.36 18.55 -0.21
C ILE A 198 15.52 19.53 -0.46
N PHE A 199 15.33 20.53 -1.32
CA PHE A 199 16.35 21.53 -1.64
C PHE A 199 16.42 22.69 -0.61
N SER A 200 15.36 22.94 0.17
CA SER A 200 15.33 23.95 1.24
C SER A 200 15.88 23.47 2.57
N LEU A 201 16.15 22.16 2.74
CA LEU A 201 16.95 21.64 3.86
C LEU A 201 18.31 22.36 3.99
N ASN A 202 18.80 22.98 2.91
CA ASN A 202 20.11 23.63 2.82
C ASN A 202 20.08 25.16 3.06
N ARG A 203 18.91 25.78 3.34
CA ARG A 203 18.82 27.24 3.56
C ARG A 203 18.80 27.56 5.06
N GLN A 204 19.82 28.30 5.52
CA GLN A 204 19.82 28.92 6.85
C GLN A 204 18.51 29.71 7.06
N GLN A 205 17.88 29.49 8.21
CA GLN A 205 16.66 30.19 8.62
C GLN A 205 16.83 31.72 8.49
N PRO A 206 15.80 32.46 8.06
CA PRO A 206 15.81 33.90 8.22
C PRO A 206 15.85 34.26 9.72
N LYS A 207 16.90 34.98 10.14
CA LYS A 207 17.19 35.32 11.54
C LYS A 207 16.17 36.23 12.25
N ASN A 208 15.06 36.60 11.61
CA ASN A 208 14.14 37.61 12.13
C ASN A 208 12.67 37.12 12.09
N ALA A 209 12.30 36.24 13.02
CA ALA A 209 10.91 36.00 13.39
C ALA A 209 10.82 35.82 14.90
N TRP A 210 10.96 36.93 15.63
CA TRP A 210 10.87 36.98 17.09
C TRP A 210 9.41 36.88 17.54
N ALA A 211 9.18 35.94 18.46
CA ALA A 211 8.04 35.75 19.36
C ALA A 211 6.63 35.51 18.78
N SER A 212 6.28 34.23 18.70
CA SER A 212 5.05 33.77 19.36
C SER A 212 5.36 32.52 20.19
N LYS A 213 5.16 32.61 21.52
CA LYS A 213 5.13 31.44 22.40
C LYS A 213 3.88 30.61 22.09
N THR A 214 3.95 29.68 21.13
CA THR A 214 2.98 28.57 21.04
C THR A 214 3.53 27.42 20.20
N GLU A 215 3.50 26.23 20.80
CA GLU A 215 3.66 24.86 20.26
C GLU A 215 5.02 24.44 19.66
N SER A 216 5.64 23.50 20.37
CA SER A 216 6.93 22.86 20.11
C SER A 216 6.91 22.02 18.82
N THR A 217 7.27 22.62 17.69
CA THR A 217 7.55 21.85 16.47
C THR A 217 8.93 21.22 16.58
N SER A 218 9.01 19.89 16.38
CA SER A 218 10.27 19.13 16.37
C SER A 218 11.18 19.64 15.24
N THR A 219 12.44 19.96 15.54
CA THR A 219 13.44 20.34 14.53
C THR A 219 14.34 19.16 14.18
N MET A 220 14.92 19.13 12.97
CA MET A 220 15.86 18.07 12.58
C MET A 220 17.06 18.02 13.55
N GLU A 221 17.52 19.17 14.01
CA GLU A 221 18.58 19.28 15.01
C GLU A 221 18.19 18.61 16.35
N SER A 222 16.96 18.81 16.83
CA SER A 222 16.46 18.16 18.05
C SER A 222 16.28 16.65 17.89
N VAL A 223 15.96 16.17 16.68
CA VAL A 223 15.88 14.74 16.35
C VAL A 223 17.28 14.11 16.40
N LEU A 224 18.28 14.79 15.84
CA LEU A 224 19.64 14.29 15.76
C LEU A 224 20.38 14.37 17.11
N PHE A 225 20.37 15.53 17.76
CA PHE A 225 21.19 15.81 18.95
C PHE A 225 20.43 15.71 20.29
N GLY A 226 19.11 15.54 20.25
CA GLY A 226 18.24 15.53 21.43
C GLY A 226 17.89 16.93 21.93
N THR A 227 16.94 17.01 22.88
CA THR A 227 16.51 18.29 23.47
C THR A 227 17.57 18.83 24.44
N PRO A 228 17.94 20.12 24.37
CA PRO A 228 18.91 20.71 25.30
C PRO A 228 18.38 20.65 26.75
N GLY A 229 19.00 19.85 27.60
CA GLY A 229 18.66 19.72 29.03
C GLY A 229 18.54 18.28 29.56
N SER A 230 18.45 17.28 28.68
CA SER A 230 18.21 15.88 29.10
C SER A 230 19.45 15.10 29.58
N VAL A 231 20.64 15.71 29.63
CA VAL A 231 21.89 15.00 29.94
C VAL A 231 22.42 15.47 31.29
N HIS A 232 22.04 14.79 32.37
CA HIS A 232 22.72 14.86 33.67
C HIS A 232 23.64 13.64 33.78
N GLY A 233 24.97 13.85 33.76
CA GLY A 233 25.94 12.84 34.24
C GLY A 233 26.74 12.03 33.21
N ALA A 234 27.08 12.55 32.03
CA ALA A 234 27.94 11.82 31.07
C ALA A 234 29.46 12.06 31.31
N PRO A 235 30.32 11.02 31.16
CA PRO A 235 31.77 11.12 31.36
C PRO A 235 32.47 11.95 30.28
N ALA A 236 33.59 12.60 30.65
CA ALA A 236 34.26 13.68 29.92
C ALA A 236 34.93 13.31 28.56
N HIS A 237 34.82 12.08 28.07
CA HIS A 237 35.58 11.60 26.90
C HIS A 237 34.76 11.30 25.64
N SER A 238 33.43 11.45 25.67
CA SER A 238 32.58 11.36 24.46
C SER A 238 31.40 12.30 24.60
N ASN A 239 31.16 13.20 23.64
CA ASN A 239 29.95 14.01 23.64
C ASN A 239 28.74 13.11 23.30
N PRO A 240 27.88 12.76 24.27
CA PRO A 240 26.79 11.80 24.05
C PRO A 240 25.80 12.28 22.97
N ARG A 241 25.70 13.60 22.77
CA ARG A 241 24.86 14.20 21.72
C ARG A 241 25.39 13.94 20.32
N VAL A 242 26.71 13.97 20.13
CA VAL A 242 27.34 13.66 18.84
C VAL A 242 27.12 12.19 18.50
N GLN A 243 27.33 11.28 19.45
CA GLN A 243 27.07 9.85 19.24
C GLN A 243 25.60 9.57 18.93
N GLN A 244 24.66 10.26 19.59
CA GLN A 244 23.25 10.20 19.25
C GLN A 244 22.99 10.64 17.80
N ALA A 245 23.58 11.75 17.36
CA ALA A 245 23.42 12.25 16.00
C ALA A 245 23.96 11.26 14.95
N VAL A 246 25.12 10.64 15.20
CA VAL A 246 25.69 9.59 14.33
C VAL A 246 24.75 8.38 14.24
N ASN A 247 24.21 7.93 15.37
CA ASN A 247 23.28 6.79 15.40
C ASN A 247 21.97 7.11 14.66
N MET A 248 21.43 8.30 14.87
CA MET A 248 20.23 8.76 14.16
C MET A 248 20.48 8.94 12.67
N HIS A 249 21.63 9.49 12.27
CA HIS A 249 22.05 9.56 10.87
C HIS A 249 22.06 8.17 10.22
N ARG A 250 22.77 7.21 10.83
CA ARG A 250 22.83 5.83 10.32
C ARG A 250 21.43 5.23 10.16
N LYS A 251 20.57 5.38 11.16
CA LYS A 251 19.20 4.84 11.15
C LYS A 251 18.35 5.44 10.02
N LEU A 252 18.36 6.75 9.87
CA LEU A 252 17.57 7.45 8.85
C LEU A 252 18.08 7.15 7.44
N CYS A 253 19.40 7.15 7.25
CA CYS A 253 20.02 6.74 5.98
C CYS A 253 19.68 5.30 5.63
N HIS A 254 19.72 4.38 6.60
CA HIS A 254 19.37 2.98 6.40
C HIS A 254 17.93 2.83 5.89
N ILE A 255 16.94 3.46 6.53
CA ILE A 255 15.53 3.38 6.10
C ILE A 255 15.36 3.91 4.67
N LEU A 256 15.94 5.07 4.34
CA LEU A 256 15.86 5.65 2.99
C LEU A 256 16.56 4.80 1.93
N LEU A 257 17.67 4.15 2.29
CA LEU A 257 18.40 3.25 1.39
C LEU A 257 17.69 1.91 1.21
N CYS A 258 17.02 1.37 2.24
CA CYS A 258 16.19 0.17 2.10
C CYS A 258 14.99 0.43 1.17
N SER A 259 14.32 1.57 1.31
CA SER A 259 13.25 1.99 0.37
C SER A 259 13.76 2.01 -1.08
N TYR A 260 14.93 2.63 -1.29
CA TYR A 260 15.58 2.69 -2.60
C TYR A 260 15.93 1.30 -3.14
N GLU A 261 16.57 0.46 -2.32
CA GLU A 261 17.02 -0.89 -2.70
C GLU A 261 15.85 -1.80 -3.07
N SER A 262 14.76 -1.76 -2.30
CA SER A 262 13.55 -2.52 -2.59
C SER A 262 12.94 -2.07 -3.92
N LEU A 263 12.82 -0.76 -4.14
CA LEU A 263 12.31 -0.21 -5.38
C LEU A 263 13.20 -0.58 -6.57
N GLN A 264 14.53 -0.48 -6.44
CA GLN A 264 15.49 -0.87 -7.47
C GLN A 264 15.36 -2.35 -7.81
N THR A 265 15.29 -3.22 -6.80
CA THR A 265 15.17 -4.67 -6.97
C THR A 265 13.86 -5.04 -7.68
N SER A 266 12.74 -4.43 -7.25
CA SER A 266 11.44 -4.58 -7.91
C SER A 266 11.50 -4.10 -9.37
N PHE A 267 12.10 -2.93 -9.61
CA PHE A 267 12.21 -2.35 -10.94
C PHE A 267 13.01 -3.25 -11.87
N GLU A 268 14.21 -3.68 -11.47
CA GLU A 268 15.04 -4.62 -12.24
C GLU A 268 14.30 -5.93 -12.55
N ALA A 269 13.53 -6.46 -11.58
CA ALA A 269 12.75 -7.67 -11.78
C ALA A 269 11.63 -7.50 -12.80
N LEU A 270 10.97 -6.34 -12.82
CA LEU A 270 9.98 -5.99 -13.85
C LEU A 270 10.64 -5.77 -15.21
N LEU A 271 11.75 -5.01 -15.28
CA LEU A 271 12.49 -4.74 -16.52
C LEU A 271 13.00 -6.03 -17.18
N ARG A 272 13.38 -7.05 -16.40
CA ARG A 272 13.73 -8.38 -16.92
C ARG A 272 12.56 -9.05 -17.64
N LYS A 273 11.32 -8.82 -17.20
CA LYS A 273 10.08 -9.40 -17.75
C LYS A 273 9.40 -8.55 -18.84
N LEU A 274 9.88 -7.33 -19.05
CA LEU A 274 9.37 -6.41 -20.08
C LEU A 274 10.12 -6.56 -21.43
N PRO A 275 9.47 -6.21 -22.56
CA PRO A 275 10.12 -6.21 -23.85
C PRO A 275 11.31 -5.23 -23.93
N PRO A 276 12.34 -5.49 -24.77
CA PRO A 276 13.57 -4.69 -24.83
C PRO A 276 13.38 -3.20 -25.11
N TYR A 277 12.36 -2.84 -25.89
CA TYR A 277 12.06 -1.45 -26.27
C TYR A 277 11.49 -0.59 -25.13
N HIS A 278 11.10 -1.19 -24.00
CA HIS A 278 10.60 -0.50 -22.81
C HIS A 278 11.61 -0.48 -21.66
N LYS A 279 12.88 -0.84 -21.90
CA LYS A 279 13.90 -0.91 -20.85
C LYS A 279 14.71 0.38 -20.77
N PRO A 280 14.43 1.30 -19.83
CA PRO A 280 15.38 2.36 -19.53
C PRO A 280 16.71 1.77 -19.04
N LEU A 281 17.78 2.54 -19.21
CA LEU A 281 19.04 2.26 -18.54
C LEU A 281 18.87 2.58 -17.06
N LEU A 282 18.93 1.55 -16.22
CA LEU A 282 18.90 1.68 -14.77
C LEU A 282 20.31 1.48 -14.23
N ASP A 283 20.86 2.51 -13.59
CA ASP A 283 22.13 2.41 -12.89
C ASP A 283 21.91 1.69 -11.55
N HIS A 284 22.62 0.59 -11.35
CA HIS A 284 22.54 -0.15 -10.10
C HIS A 284 23.36 0.55 -9.00
N VAL A 285 22.71 0.86 -7.89
CA VAL A 285 23.35 1.43 -6.69
C VAL A 285 23.50 0.34 -5.64
N ASP A 286 24.73 0.15 -5.16
CA ASP A 286 25.03 -0.67 -3.98
C ASP A 286 24.69 0.12 -2.71
N CYS A 287 23.50 -0.13 -2.17
CA CYS A 287 22.97 0.56 -0.99
C CYS A 287 23.77 0.26 0.28
N HIS A 288 24.35 -0.93 0.42
CA HIS A 288 25.16 -1.29 1.59
C HIS A 288 26.47 -0.50 1.60
N LYS A 289 27.22 -0.53 0.48
CA LYS A 289 28.46 0.24 0.34
C LYS A 289 28.21 1.73 0.53
N LYS A 290 27.10 2.22 -0.02
CA LYS A 290 26.70 3.62 0.14
C LYS A 290 26.43 4.00 1.60
N LEU A 291 25.73 3.16 2.36
CA LEU A 291 25.52 3.40 3.80
C LEU A 291 26.87 3.44 4.54
N ASP A 292 27.77 2.50 4.26
CA ASP A 292 29.10 2.49 4.87
C ASP A 292 29.92 3.75 4.54
N ASP A 293 29.84 4.23 3.30
CA ASP A 293 30.51 5.47 2.87
C ASP A 293 29.97 6.70 3.59
N LEU A 294 28.64 6.80 3.76
CA LEU A 294 27.99 7.89 4.50
C LEU A 294 28.36 7.84 5.99
N CYS A 295 28.28 6.66 6.63
CA CYS A 295 28.65 6.50 8.03
C CYS A 295 30.14 6.82 8.26
N ARG A 296 31.04 6.38 7.37
CA ARG A 296 32.48 6.69 7.47
C ARG A 296 32.75 8.19 7.32
N ARG A 297 31.98 8.91 6.51
CA ARG A 297 32.11 10.36 6.34
C ARG A 297 31.73 11.10 7.61
N VAL A 298 30.56 10.79 8.17
CA VAL A 298 30.07 11.39 9.41
C VAL A 298 30.97 11.05 10.59
N GLN A 299 31.48 9.81 10.67
CA GLN A 299 32.40 9.40 11.74
C GLN A 299 33.71 10.21 11.76
N LYS A 300 34.21 10.65 10.59
CA LYS A 300 35.42 11.49 10.52
C LYS A 300 35.16 12.92 11.00
N LEU A 301 33.92 13.37 10.97
CA LEU A 301 33.50 14.73 11.33
C LEU A 301 33.05 14.84 12.80
N THR A 302 33.11 13.77 13.60
CA THR A 302 32.67 13.81 15.01
C THR A 302 33.50 14.77 15.87
N ALA A 303 34.69 15.16 15.42
CA ALA A 303 35.52 16.17 16.09
C ALA A 303 35.20 17.62 15.64
N HIS A 304 34.42 17.80 14.57
CA HIS A 304 34.10 19.07 13.94
C HIS A 304 32.58 19.29 13.93
N GLU A 305 32.02 19.70 15.07
CA GLU A 305 30.56 19.85 15.25
C GLU A 305 29.91 20.83 14.25
N ASP A 306 30.63 21.89 13.86
CA ASP A 306 30.14 22.91 12.91
C ASP A 306 29.90 22.35 11.49
N GLU A 307 30.66 21.34 11.07
CA GLU A 307 30.53 20.69 9.75
C GLU A 307 29.64 19.45 9.79
N LEU A 308 29.42 18.88 10.98
CA LEU A 308 28.68 17.65 11.18
C LEU A 308 27.22 17.77 10.75
N PHE A 309 26.50 18.76 11.30
CA PHE A 309 25.07 18.94 11.02
C PHE A 309 24.80 19.28 9.53
N PRO A 310 25.50 20.23 8.89
CA PRO A 310 25.34 20.49 7.46
C PRO A 310 25.61 19.26 6.58
N THR A 311 26.60 18.44 6.95
CA THR A 311 26.91 17.20 6.22
C THR A 311 25.77 16.19 6.32
N ILE A 312 25.23 15.97 7.54
CA ILE A 312 24.09 15.07 7.76
C ILE A 312 22.86 15.53 6.95
N GLN A 313 22.57 16.83 6.95
CA GLN A 313 21.46 17.37 6.17
C GLN A 313 21.67 17.18 4.66
N SER A 314 22.90 17.37 4.18
CA SER A 314 23.25 17.14 2.77
C SER A 314 23.07 15.68 2.37
N ASP A 315 23.51 14.74 3.22
CA ASP A 315 23.33 13.30 3.00
C ASP A 315 21.84 12.94 2.87
N PHE A 316 20.99 13.43 3.79
CA PHE A 316 19.55 13.18 3.74
C PHE A 316 18.89 13.77 2.50
N ALA A 317 19.21 15.02 2.14
CA ALA A 317 18.68 15.66 0.96
C ALA A 317 19.04 14.87 -0.32
N GLN A 318 20.29 14.39 -0.41
CA GLN A 318 20.75 13.57 -1.53
C GLN A 318 19.99 12.24 -1.60
N LEU A 319 19.82 11.53 -0.48
CA LEU A 319 19.09 10.26 -0.46
C LEU A 319 17.61 10.42 -0.80
N CYS A 320 16.95 11.48 -0.30
CA CYS A 320 15.56 11.78 -0.65
C CYS A 320 15.43 12.09 -2.15
N ALA A 321 16.33 12.91 -2.71
CA ALA A 321 16.34 13.21 -4.14
C ALA A 321 16.51 11.94 -5.00
N GLN A 322 17.37 11.01 -4.56
CA GLN A 322 17.57 9.74 -5.27
C GLN A 322 16.34 8.82 -5.25
N ASN A 323 15.67 8.70 -4.10
CA ASN A 323 14.40 7.98 -4.00
C ASN A 323 13.35 8.56 -4.96
N VAL A 324 13.21 9.90 -4.99
CA VAL A 324 12.28 10.58 -5.90
C VAL A 324 12.65 10.34 -7.37
N MET A 325 13.93 10.39 -7.73
CA MET A 325 14.37 10.14 -9.11
C MET A 325 14.09 8.70 -9.54
N LEU A 326 14.44 7.71 -8.72
CA LEU A 326 14.18 6.30 -9.01
C LEU A 326 12.68 6.02 -9.12
N TRP A 327 11.88 6.56 -8.19
CA TRP A 327 10.43 6.47 -8.23
C TRP A 327 9.84 7.06 -9.51
N THR A 328 10.33 8.24 -9.93
CA THR A 328 9.89 8.88 -11.18
C THR A 328 10.17 7.99 -12.39
N GLN A 329 11.36 7.39 -12.48
CA GLN A 329 11.70 6.45 -13.55
C GLN A 329 10.83 5.18 -13.50
N TYR A 330 10.57 4.67 -12.29
CA TYR A 330 9.74 3.50 -12.07
C TYR A 330 8.32 3.73 -12.58
N VAL A 331 7.64 4.79 -12.12
CA VAL A 331 6.25 5.09 -12.53
C VAL A 331 6.15 5.38 -14.02
N GLN A 332 7.15 6.00 -14.64
CA GLN A 332 7.16 6.21 -16.10
C GLN A 332 7.07 4.91 -16.90
N VAL A 333 7.61 3.80 -16.38
CA VAL A 333 7.59 2.50 -17.05
C VAL A 333 6.37 1.66 -16.66
N VAL A 334 5.99 1.68 -15.38
CA VAL A 334 4.95 0.76 -14.89
C VAL A 334 3.53 1.27 -15.08
N THR A 335 3.32 2.59 -15.13
CA THR A 335 1.99 3.20 -15.17
C THR A 335 1.19 2.69 -16.36
N LEU A 336 0.02 2.10 -16.07
CA LEU A 336 -0.90 1.52 -17.06
C LEU A 336 -0.25 0.48 -17.99
N CYS A 337 0.89 -0.12 -17.58
CA CYS A 337 1.58 -1.13 -18.37
C CYS A 337 0.89 -2.49 -18.22
N GLN A 338 0.15 -2.92 -19.24
CA GLN A 338 -0.61 -4.19 -19.24
C GLN A 338 0.23 -5.41 -18.83
N ARG A 339 1.51 -5.46 -19.22
CA ARG A 339 2.41 -6.56 -18.86
C ARG A 339 2.74 -6.56 -17.37
N VAL A 340 2.96 -5.39 -16.77
CA VAL A 340 3.15 -5.25 -15.32
C VAL A 340 1.88 -5.65 -14.59
N THR A 341 0.72 -5.13 -15.02
CA THR A 341 -0.60 -5.50 -14.49
C THR A 341 -0.80 -7.01 -14.49
N TYR A 342 -0.49 -7.68 -15.60
CA TYR A 342 -0.58 -9.14 -15.69
C TYR A 342 0.33 -9.86 -14.67
N ILE A 343 1.57 -9.42 -14.53
CA ILE A 343 2.53 -10.02 -13.58
C ILE A 343 2.01 -9.86 -12.14
N LEU A 344 1.54 -8.67 -11.79
CA LEU A 344 0.99 -8.38 -10.46
C LEU A 344 -0.32 -9.15 -10.20
N ALA A 345 -1.17 -9.31 -11.22
CA ALA A 345 -2.39 -10.10 -11.12
C ALA A 345 -2.10 -11.58 -10.83
N GLN A 346 -1.07 -12.15 -11.46
CA GLN A 346 -0.62 -13.52 -11.17
C GLN A 346 -0.10 -13.65 -9.74
N GLU A 347 0.64 -12.66 -9.25
CA GLU A 347 1.13 -12.65 -7.87
C GLU A 347 -0.03 -12.56 -6.87
N HIS A 348 -0.96 -11.64 -7.07
CA HIS A 348 -2.18 -11.51 -6.27
C HIS A 348 -2.98 -12.82 -6.23
N HIS A 349 -3.22 -13.44 -7.40
CA HIS A 349 -3.89 -14.74 -7.45
C HIS A 349 -3.13 -15.82 -6.68
N SER A 350 -1.81 -15.90 -6.83
CA SER A 350 -0.98 -16.85 -6.09
C SER A 350 -1.06 -16.65 -4.57
N GLN A 351 -1.07 -15.40 -4.10
CA GLN A 351 -1.20 -15.08 -2.68
C GLN A 351 -2.59 -15.47 -2.14
N ARG A 352 -3.66 -15.17 -2.88
CA ARG A 352 -5.04 -15.56 -2.50
C ARG A 352 -5.20 -17.07 -2.43
N VAL A 353 -4.69 -17.81 -3.42
CA VAL A 353 -4.73 -19.29 -3.42
C VAL A 353 -3.98 -19.86 -2.23
N LYS A 354 -2.79 -19.33 -1.91
CA LYS A 354 -2.03 -19.77 -0.72
C LYS A 354 -2.81 -19.54 0.56
N ARG A 355 -3.34 -18.32 0.76
CA ARG A 355 -4.13 -17.97 1.96
C ARG A 355 -5.40 -18.81 2.06
N PHE A 356 -6.09 -19.05 0.95
CA PHE A 356 -7.27 -19.91 0.89
C PHE A 356 -6.94 -21.37 1.22
N ALA A 357 -5.80 -21.87 0.76
CA ALA A 357 -5.36 -23.25 1.02
C ALA A 357 -5.08 -23.52 2.51
N GLU A 358 -4.84 -22.50 3.33
CA GLU A 358 -4.65 -22.65 4.79
C GLU A 358 -5.91 -23.15 5.50
N GLY A 359 -7.08 -23.02 4.88
CA GLY A 359 -8.36 -23.55 5.37
C GLY A 359 -8.72 -24.92 4.80
N PHE A 360 -7.87 -25.56 4.00
CA PHE A 360 -8.19 -26.81 3.31
C PHE A 360 -7.61 -28.02 4.06
N PHE A 361 -8.48 -28.92 4.49
CA PHE A 361 -8.12 -30.12 5.25
C PHE A 361 -8.62 -31.37 4.51
N THR A 362 -7.74 -32.36 4.38
CA THR A 362 -8.08 -33.65 3.78
C THR A 362 -8.01 -34.75 4.83
N TYR A 363 -9.02 -35.62 4.86
CA TYR A 363 -9.07 -36.77 5.76
C TYR A 363 -9.26 -38.06 4.94
N GLU A 364 -8.45 -39.07 5.20
CA GLU A 364 -8.54 -40.36 4.50
C GLU A 364 -9.29 -41.38 5.36
N ASN A 365 -10.42 -41.87 4.85
CA ASN A 365 -11.30 -42.82 5.51
C ASN A 365 -11.27 -44.19 4.81
N PRO A 366 -11.42 -45.31 5.55
CA PRO A 366 -11.71 -46.61 4.96
C PRO A 366 -12.99 -46.59 4.13
N VAL A 367 -13.01 -47.30 3.00
CA VAL A 367 -14.19 -47.36 2.11
C VAL A 367 -15.46 -47.85 2.80
N GLN A 368 -15.34 -48.65 3.87
CA GLN A 368 -16.47 -49.13 4.66
C GLN A 368 -17.22 -47.99 5.36
N GLU A 369 -16.54 -46.90 5.70
CA GLU A 369 -17.15 -45.75 6.39
C GLU A 369 -18.04 -44.92 5.45
N ALA A 370 -17.77 -44.91 4.15
CA ALA A 370 -18.63 -44.28 3.15
C ALA A 370 -20.04 -44.90 3.09
N LEU A 371 -20.18 -46.14 3.56
CA LEU A 371 -21.45 -46.89 3.55
C LEU A 371 -22.20 -46.75 4.88
N ALA A 372 -21.61 -46.13 5.91
CA ALA A 372 -22.24 -45.95 7.20
C ALA A 372 -23.32 -44.85 7.13
N CYS A 373 -24.55 -45.15 7.56
CA CYS A 373 -25.65 -44.17 7.57
C CYS A 373 -25.49 -43.05 8.62
N PHE A 374 -24.54 -43.19 9.55
CA PHE A 374 -24.19 -42.18 10.54
C PHE A 374 -22.75 -41.72 10.29
N GLU A 375 -22.59 -40.59 9.60
CA GLU A 375 -21.30 -39.93 9.45
C GLU A 375 -20.91 -39.24 10.77
N HIS A 376 -20.02 -39.86 11.54
CA HIS A 376 -19.37 -39.20 12.67
C HIS A 376 -18.54 -37.98 12.24
N SER A 377 -18.09 -37.94 10.97
CA SER A 377 -17.28 -36.86 10.38
C SER A 377 -18.00 -35.52 10.36
N VAL A 378 -19.28 -35.46 10.00
CA VAL A 378 -20.03 -34.18 9.89
C VAL A 378 -20.15 -33.46 11.24
N HIS A 379 -20.33 -34.21 12.33
CA HIS A 379 -20.35 -33.63 13.68
C HIS A 379 -18.93 -33.23 14.15
N GLY A 380 -17.91 -34.03 13.79
CA GLY A 380 -16.51 -33.72 14.09
C GLY A 380 -16.00 -32.48 13.37
N HIS A 381 -16.43 -32.22 12.13
CA HIS A 381 -16.00 -31.08 11.32
C HIS A 381 -16.39 -29.73 11.95
N ALA A 382 -17.55 -29.66 12.60
CA ALA A 382 -17.97 -28.44 13.31
C ALA A 382 -17.06 -28.13 14.51
N ASP A 383 -16.75 -29.15 15.32
CA ASP A 383 -15.83 -29.02 16.46
C ASP A 383 -14.40 -28.69 15.98
N LEU A 384 -13.91 -29.38 14.96
CA LEU A 384 -12.61 -29.11 14.33
C LEU A 384 -12.53 -27.69 13.78
N THR A 385 -13.59 -27.21 13.14
CA THR A 385 -13.65 -25.82 12.64
C THR A 385 -13.48 -24.83 13.77
N THR A 386 -14.11 -25.09 14.91
CA THR A 386 -13.98 -24.24 16.10
C THR A 386 -12.55 -24.26 16.63
N VAL A 387 -11.90 -25.42 16.67
CA VAL A 387 -10.49 -25.55 17.06
C VAL A 387 -9.56 -24.82 16.08
N VAL A 388 -9.75 -25.02 14.77
CA VAL A 388 -8.95 -24.37 13.72
C VAL A 388 -9.08 -22.86 13.81
N ARG A 389 -10.31 -22.33 13.87
CA ARG A 389 -10.55 -20.89 13.97
C ARG A 389 -9.89 -20.29 15.21
N ASN A 390 -9.89 -20.99 16.34
CA ASN A 390 -9.29 -20.51 17.59
C ASN A 390 -7.78 -20.80 17.69
N SER A 391 -7.18 -21.48 16.72
CA SER A 391 -5.75 -21.78 16.75
C SER A 391 -4.92 -20.52 16.55
N ASN A 392 -3.78 -20.44 17.26
CA ASN A 392 -2.82 -19.34 17.08
C ASN A 392 -2.35 -19.23 15.63
N TYR A 393 -2.23 -20.35 14.93
CA TYR A 393 -1.83 -20.38 13.53
C TYR A 393 -2.82 -19.62 12.64
N PHE A 394 -4.11 -19.96 12.75
CA PHE A 394 -5.16 -19.36 11.90
C PHE A 394 -5.42 -17.89 12.25
N GLN A 395 -5.31 -17.52 13.53
CA GLN A 395 -5.43 -16.14 14.02
C GLN A 395 -4.27 -15.24 13.58
N LEU A 396 -3.09 -15.81 13.29
CA LEU A 396 -1.89 -15.08 12.88
C LEU A 396 -1.62 -15.22 11.37
N LEU A 397 -2.61 -15.62 10.57
CA LEU A 397 -2.46 -15.67 9.12
C LEU A 397 -2.06 -14.29 8.58
N PRO A 398 -0.94 -14.20 7.84
CA PRO A 398 -0.47 -12.92 7.34
C PRO A 398 -1.50 -12.32 6.37
N PRO A 399 -1.83 -11.02 6.49
CA PRO A 399 -2.75 -10.37 5.58
C PRO A 399 -2.20 -10.34 4.15
N LEU A 400 -3.09 -10.20 3.17
CA LEU A 400 -2.68 -9.92 1.79
C LEU A 400 -2.03 -8.52 1.73
N THR A 401 -1.13 -8.29 0.76
CA THR A 401 -0.45 -6.99 0.62
C THR A 401 -1.43 -5.84 0.41
N LEU A 402 -2.47 -6.08 -0.39
CA LEU A 402 -3.61 -5.21 -0.58
C LEU A 402 -4.85 -6.05 -0.31
N GLU A 403 -5.55 -5.76 0.77
CA GLU A 403 -6.60 -6.62 1.31
C GLU A 403 -7.96 -5.94 1.18
N CYS A 404 -8.96 -6.65 0.67
CA CYS A 404 -10.35 -6.22 0.73
C CYS A 404 -11.14 -7.21 1.57
N LEU A 405 -11.35 -6.93 2.87
CA LEU A 405 -12.02 -7.88 3.77
C LEU A 405 -13.41 -8.31 3.28
N GLN A 406 -14.14 -7.41 2.58
CA GLN A 406 -15.42 -7.74 1.97
C GLN A 406 -15.32 -8.82 0.87
N MET A 407 -14.15 -9.02 0.27
CA MET A 407 -13.89 -10.00 -0.80
C MET A 407 -12.99 -11.16 -0.35
N ASP A 408 -12.04 -10.90 0.53
CA ASP A 408 -10.98 -11.82 0.95
C ASP A 408 -11.27 -12.49 2.31
N GLY A 409 -12.25 -11.96 3.04
CA GLY A 409 -12.63 -12.46 4.35
C GLY A 409 -11.56 -12.23 5.44
N ASP A 410 -12.03 -12.06 6.66
CA ASP A 410 -11.18 -12.15 7.85
C ASP A 410 -11.13 -13.60 8.37
N VAL A 411 -10.40 -13.82 9.46
CA VAL A 411 -10.24 -15.13 10.11
C VAL A 411 -11.59 -15.74 10.55
N SER A 412 -12.61 -14.92 10.82
CA SER A 412 -13.95 -15.39 11.21
C SER A 412 -14.78 -15.86 10.01
N VAL A 413 -14.55 -15.30 8.83
CA VAL A 413 -15.32 -15.62 7.62
C VAL A 413 -14.55 -16.42 6.56
N LEU A 414 -13.23 -16.58 6.71
CA LEU A 414 -12.42 -17.40 5.81
C LEU A 414 -13.00 -18.82 5.76
N PRO A 415 -13.23 -19.38 4.56
CA PRO A 415 -13.83 -20.70 4.42
C PRO A 415 -12.86 -21.77 4.92
N ILE A 416 -13.41 -22.75 5.63
CA ILE A 416 -12.72 -23.97 6.02
C ILE A 416 -13.39 -25.12 5.27
N VAL A 417 -12.60 -25.86 4.51
CA VAL A 417 -13.06 -26.90 3.60
C VAL A 417 -12.49 -28.23 4.06
N TYR A 418 -13.36 -29.22 4.22
CA TYR A 418 -12.97 -30.60 4.50
C TYR A 418 -13.20 -31.46 3.26
N GLU A 419 -12.17 -32.21 2.89
CA GLU A 419 -12.20 -33.22 1.85
C GLU A 419 -12.07 -34.60 2.49
N ASP A 420 -13.17 -35.33 2.60
CA ASP A 420 -13.17 -36.72 3.07
C ASP A 420 -12.95 -37.65 1.87
N ILE A 421 -11.80 -38.35 1.85
CA ILE A 421 -11.39 -39.29 0.80
C ILE A 421 -11.58 -40.71 1.31
N TYR A 422 -12.52 -41.44 0.70
CA TYR A 422 -12.77 -42.83 1.05
C TYR A 422 -12.02 -43.80 0.12
N GLY A 423 -11.23 -44.72 0.68
CA GLY A 423 -10.41 -45.67 -0.10
C GLY A 423 -10.06 -46.97 0.64
N GLU A 424 -9.46 -47.92 -0.07
CA GLU A 424 -8.97 -49.17 0.53
C GLU A 424 -7.72 -48.91 1.39
N THR A 425 -7.76 -49.39 2.64
CA THR A 425 -6.63 -49.29 3.58
C THR A 425 -5.41 -50.01 3.01
N GLY A 426 -4.40 -49.25 2.56
CA GLY A 426 -3.08 -49.79 2.18
C GLY A 426 -2.60 -49.50 0.75
N SER A 427 -3.41 -48.91 -0.14
CA SER A 427 -2.96 -48.59 -1.50
C SER A 427 -2.37 -47.18 -1.60
N LYS A 428 -1.09 -47.02 -1.23
CA LYS A 428 -0.31 -45.78 -1.51
C LYS A 428 -0.04 -45.55 -3.01
N LYS A 429 -0.58 -46.38 -3.91
CA LYS A 429 -0.27 -46.32 -5.35
C LYS A 429 -1.52 -46.60 -6.17
N SER A 430 -2.24 -45.54 -6.50
CA SER A 430 -2.88 -45.27 -7.80
C SER A 430 -4.16 -44.46 -7.56
N ARG A 431 -4.15 -43.18 -7.95
CA ARG A 431 -5.34 -42.32 -8.08
C ARG A 431 -6.27 -42.80 -9.21
N ARG A 432 -6.60 -44.08 -9.25
CA ARG A 432 -7.46 -44.74 -10.27
C ARG A 432 -8.47 -45.70 -9.63
N GLY A 433 -8.89 -45.45 -8.39
CA GLY A 433 -10.04 -46.10 -7.76
C GLY A 433 -11.31 -45.24 -7.88
N ILE A 434 -12.48 -45.84 -7.64
CA ILE A 434 -13.74 -45.11 -7.48
C ILE A 434 -13.67 -44.42 -6.12
N TYR A 435 -13.44 -43.11 -6.11
CA TYR A 435 -13.46 -42.29 -4.90
C TYR A 435 -14.86 -41.66 -4.77
N CYS A 436 -15.46 -41.78 -3.60
CA CYS A 436 -16.51 -40.86 -3.20
C CYS A 436 -15.82 -39.67 -2.53
N VAL A 437 -15.98 -38.48 -3.10
CA VAL A 437 -15.46 -37.23 -2.51
C VAL A 437 -16.67 -36.49 -1.96
N VAL A 438 -16.74 -36.37 -0.64
CA VAL A 438 -17.70 -35.48 0.01
C VAL A 438 -16.93 -34.21 0.36
N VAL A 439 -17.24 -33.12 -0.34
CA VAL A 439 -16.71 -31.80 -0.03
C VAL A 439 -17.74 -31.09 0.84
N LEU A 440 -17.44 -30.96 2.14
CA LEU A 440 -18.24 -30.13 3.03
C LEU A 440 -17.64 -28.73 3.06
N VAL A 441 -18.33 -27.76 2.49
CA VAL A 441 -17.93 -26.34 2.57
C VAL A 441 -18.80 -25.64 3.60
N LEU A 442 -18.22 -25.30 4.75
CA LEU A 442 -18.88 -24.47 5.75
C LEU A 442 -18.66 -23.00 5.39
N PHE A 443 -19.57 -22.45 4.60
CA PHE A 443 -19.61 -21.01 4.31
C PHE A 443 -20.23 -20.23 5.47
N THR A 444 -19.59 -19.13 5.84
CA THR A 444 -20.25 -18.01 6.51
C THR A 444 -20.57 -16.85 5.55
N SER A 445 -19.96 -16.84 4.35
CA SER A 445 -20.27 -15.92 3.25
C SER A 445 -19.67 -16.43 1.92
N LEU A 446 -20.40 -16.25 0.82
CA LEU A 446 -20.10 -16.82 -0.50
C LEU A 446 -18.91 -16.09 -1.17
N PHE A 447 -17.83 -16.82 -1.45
CA PHE A 447 -16.75 -16.37 -2.35
C PHE A 447 -17.07 -16.78 -3.79
N MET A 448 -16.96 -15.86 -4.74
CA MET A 448 -16.77 -16.22 -6.16
C MET A 448 -15.29 -16.05 -6.52
N VAL A 449 -14.74 -17.10 -7.12
CA VAL A 449 -13.34 -17.27 -7.55
C VAL A 449 -13.00 -16.38 -8.73
#